data_AF-A0A1I1WMT5-F1
#
_entry.id   AF-A0A1I1WMT5-F1
#
_cell.length_a   1.000
_cell.length_b   1.000
_cell.length_c   1.000
_cell.angle_alpha   90.00
_cell.angle_beta   90.00
_cell.angle_gamma   90.00
#
_symmetry.space_group_name_H-M   'P 1'
#
loop_
_entity.id
_entity.type
_entity.pdbx_description
1 polymer ?
#
loop_
_entity_poly.entity_id
_entity_poly.type
_entity_poly.pdbx_seq_one_letter_code
_entity_poly.pdbx_strand_id
1 'polypeptide(L)'
;MKTIAADSIEFIGSEIIVDAELLAALFDVSVSFLRKAMAAGRITTLVERGEGEDFGRTRITFRYSGQQVSMMRETNGQLHETEPPAPDVRAVKPSLMHLIEAG
;
A
#
# COMPACT_ATOMS: atom_id res chain seq x y z
N MET A 1 -2.16 12.97 -14.14
CA MET A 1 -1.64 12.45 -12.87
C MET A 1 -2.24 13.31 -11.76
N LYS A 2 -3.04 12.75 -10.85
CA LYS A 2 -3.52 13.52 -9.70
C LYS A 2 -2.35 13.67 -8.73
N THR A 3 -1.98 14.90 -8.40
CA THR A 3 -0.98 15.17 -7.37
C THR A 3 -1.65 14.96 -6.02
N ILE A 4 -1.17 13.97 -5.26
CA ILE A 4 -1.59 13.72 -3.89
C ILE A 4 -0.69 14.55 -2.98
N ALA A 5 -1.24 15.15 -1.92
CA ALA A 5 -0.42 15.89 -0.98
C ALA A 5 0.54 14.92 -0.25
N ALA A 6 1.79 15.34 -0.06
CA ALA A 6 2.84 14.47 0.46
C ALA A 6 2.58 13.99 1.90
N ASP A 7 1.75 14.70 2.65
CA ASP A 7 1.31 14.41 4.00
C ASP A 7 0.07 13.50 4.06
N SER A 8 -0.58 13.21 2.93
CA SER A 8 -1.76 12.32 2.92
C SER A 8 -1.39 10.86 3.20
N ILE A 9 -0.11 10.51 3.11
CA ILE A 9 0.43 9.21 3.54
C ILE A 9 1.75 9.43 4.27
N GLU A 10 1.78 9.14 5.56
CA GLU A 10 2.98 9.18 6.38
C GLU A 10 3.60 7.78 6.52
N PHE A 11 4.93 7.72 6.42
CA PHE A 11 5.71 6.49 6.54
C PHE A 11 6.60 6.59 7.79
N ILE A 12 6.24 5.85 8.83
CA ILE A 12 6.90 5.89 10.15
C ILE A 12 7.53 4.51 10.40
N GLY A 13 8.79 4.35 9.99
CA GLY A 13 9.48 3.06 10.06
C GLY A 13 8.75 1.98 9.26
N SER A 14 8.17 0.99 9.94
CA SER A 14 7.36 -0.05 9.32
C SER A 14 5.89 0.32 9.15
N GLU A 15 5.42 1.35 9.85
CA GLU A 15 4.03 1.80 9.88
C GLU A 15 3.74 2.77 8.74
N ILE A 16 2.51 2.71 8.25
CA ILE A 16 1.99 3.63 7.23
C ILE A 16 0.66 4.17 7.75
N ILE A 17 0.60 5.50 7.86
CA ILE A 17 -0.61 6.24 8.24
C ILE A 17 -1.16 6.87 6.97
N VAL A 18 -2.45 6.68 6.70
CA VAL A 18 -3.11 7.15 5.48
C VAL A 18 -4.26 8.06 5.89
N ASP A 19 -4.37 9.23 5.25
CA ASP A 19 -5.54 10.08 5.38
C ASP A 19 -6.80 9.31 4.94
N ALA A 20 -7.77 9.22 5.84
CA ALA A 20 -9.02 8.52 5.58
C ALA A 20 -9.83 9.15 4.45
N GLU A 21 -9.80 10.48 4.29
CA GLU A 21 -10.48 11.18 3.20
C GLU A 21 -9.85 10.84 1.86
N LEU A 22 -8.52 10.78 1.79
CA LEU A 22 -7.81 10.29 0.60
C LEU A 22 -8.26 8.87 0.26
N LEU A 23 -8.14 7.94 1.21
CA LEU A 23 -8.43 6.53 0.93
C LEU A 23 -9.91 6.29 0.58
N ALA A 24 -10.81 7.05 1.19
CA ALA A 24 -12.24 7.03 0.86
C ALA A 24 -12.49 7.53 -0.57
N ALA A 25 -11.85 8.64 -0.97
CA ALA A 25 -11.95 9.19 -2.32
C ALA A 25 -11.39 8.25 -3.40
N LEU A 26 -10.32 7.50 -3.10
CA LEU A 26 -9.74 6.53 -4.05
C LEU A 26 -10.70 5.39 -4.40
N PHE A 27 -11.63 5.04 -3.50
CA PHE A 27 -12.64 4.00 -3.72
C PHE A 27 -14.04 4.54 -3.98
N ASP A 28 -14.20 5.86 -4.08
CA ASP A 28 -15.50 6.53 -4.21
C ASP A 28 -16.51 6.12 -3.12
N VAL A 29 -16.05 6.11 -1.86
CA VAL A 29 -16.87 5.79 -0.68
C VAL A 29 -16.79 6.89 0.37
N SER A 30 -17.67 6.86 1.38
CA SER A 30 -17.53 7.73 2.55
C SER A 30 -16.50 7.19 3.55
N VAL A 31 -15.87 8.08 4.33
CA VAL A 31 -15.00 7.68 5.45
C VAL A 31 -15.72 6.77 6.45
N SER A 32 -17.01 7.02 6.71
CA SER A 32 -17.80 6.18 7.62
C SER A 32 -17.93 4.74 7.12
N PHE A 33 -18.08 4.57 5.80
CA PHE A 33 -18.12 3.27 5.16
C PHE A 33 -16.74 2.62 5.13
N LEU A 34 -15.71 3.38 4.75
CA LEU A 34 -14.31 2.96 4.77
C LEU A 34 -13.95 2.32 6.12
N ARG A 35 -14.25 3.00 7.23
CA ARG A 35 -13.99 2.49 8.59
C ARG A 35 -14.69 1.16 8.88
N LYS A 36 -15.96 1.02 8.48
CA LYS A 36 -16.71 -0.24 8.62
C LYS A 36 -16.11 -1.35 7.76
N ALA A 37 -15.68 -1.05 6.53
CA ALA A 37 -15.07 -2.00 5.62
C ALA A 37 -13.68 -2.46 6.11
N MET A 38 -12.87 -1.55 6.66
CA MET A 38 -11.60 -1.87 7.32
C MET A 38 -11.81 -2.75 8.56
N ALA A 39 -12.75 -2.39 9.44
CA ALA A 39 -13.07 -3.18 10.64
C ALA A 39 -13.55 -4.60 10.28
N ALA A 40 -14.20 -4.76 9.13
CA ALA A 40 -14.63 -6.04 8.59
C ALA A 40 -13.54 -6.78 7.77
N GLY A 41 -12.32 -6.25 7.69
CA GLY A 41 -11.21 -6.84 6.92
C GLY A 41 -11.40 -6.85 5.40
N ARG A 42 -12.35 -6.06 4.87
CA ARG A 42 -12.66 -6.00 3.43
C ARG A 42 -11.72 -5.10 2.64
N ILE A 43 -11.05 -4.19 3.33
CA ILE A 43 -9.99 -3.37 2.77
C ILE A 43 -8.67 -3.97 3.20
N THR A 44 -7.82 -4.29 2.23
CA THR A 44 -6.49 -4.85 2.49
C THR A 44 -5.42 -3.99 1.86
N THR A 45 -4.23 -4.02 2.45
CA THR A 45 -3.08 -3.24 2.00
C THR A 45 -1.92 -4.17 1.73
N LEU A 46 -1.26 -3.99 0.59
CA LEU A 46 0.04 -4.59 0.25
C LEU A 46 1.09 -3.48 0.24
N VAL A 47 2.22 -3.71 0.89
CA VAL A 47 3.34 -2.77 0.97
C VAL A 47 4.56 -3.46 0.38
N GLU A 48 5.11 -2.86 -0.67
CA GLU A 48 6.29 -3.35 -1.38
C GLU A 48 7.40 -2.32 -1.20
N ARG A 49 8.52 -2.74 -0.63
CA ARG A 49 9.72 -1.90 -0.46
C ARG A 49 10.69 -2.24 -1.57
N GLY A 50 11.15 -1.23 -2.29
CA GLY A 50 12.09 -1.43 -3.39
C GLY A 50 13.47 -1.87 -2.89
N GLU A 51 14.12 -2.69 -3.70
CA GLU A 51 15.49 -3.17 -3.50
C GLU A 51 16.31 -2.85 -4.76
N GLY A 52 17.64 -2.92 -4.66
CA GLY A 52 18.51 -2.63 -5.81
C GLY A 52 18.30 -1.21 -6.35
N GLU A 53 17.94 -1.11 -7.64
CA GLU A 53 17.71 0.18 -8.31
C GLU A 53 16.49 0.95 -7.75
N ASP A 54 15.54 0.23 -7.13
CA ASP A 54 14.36 0.83 -6.50
C ASP A 54 14.55 1.08 -5.00
N PHE A 55 15.78 0.92 -4.47
CA PHE A 55 16.04 1.09 -3.05
C PHE A 55 15.55 2.46 -2.54
N GLY A 56 14.77 2.42 -1.46
CA GLY A 56 14.16 3.60 -0.85
C GLY A 56 12.82 4.04 -1.46
N ARG A 57 12.40 3.44 -2.58
CA ARG A 57 11.03 3.57 -3.07
C ARG A 57 10.09 2.65 -2.32
N THR A 58 8.81 3.03 -2.23
CA THR A 58 7.79 2.17 -1.62
C THR A 58 6.49 2.26 -2.41
N ARG A 59 5.98 1.12 -2.86
CA ARG A 59 4.63 1.01 -3.42
C ARG A 59 3.67 0.53 -2.35
N ILE A 60 2.57 1.25 -2.16
CA ILE A 60 1.45 0.84 -1.33
C ILE A 60 0.27 0.57 -2.24
N THR A 61 -0.35 -0.60 -2.11
CA THR A 61 -1.53 -1.00 -2.87
C THR A 61 -2.69 -1.24 -1.93
N PHE A 62 -3.76 -0.46 -2.08
CA PHE A 62 -5.03 -0.66 -1.39
C PHE A 62 -5.96 -1.50 -2.26
N ARG A 63 -6.68 -2.44 -1.65
CA ARG A 63 -7.61 -3.31 -2.36
C ARG A 63 -8.96 -3.32 -1.68
N TYR A 64 -10.01 -3.12 -2.47
CA TYR A 64 -11.38 -3.17 -2.01
C TYR A 64 -12.32 -3.53 -3.18
N SER A 65 -13.24 -4.47 -2.95
CA SER A 65 -14.30 -4.83 -3.92
C SER A 65 -13.82 -5.09 -5.36
N GLY A 66 -12.66 -5.74 -5.53
CA GLY A 66 -12.06 -6.03 -6.84
C GLY A 66 -11.30 -4.87 -7.48
N GLN A 67 -11.29 -3.68 -6.85
CA GLN A 67 -10.48 -2.54 -7.25
C GLN A 67 -9.11 -2.58 -6.57
N GLN A 68 -8.09 -2.11 -7.28
CA GLN A 68 -6.75 -1.89 -6.75
C GLN A 68 -6.33 -0.45 -7.04
N VAL A 69 -5.77 0.21 -6.03
CA VAL A 69 -5.21 1.55 -6.17
C VAL A 69 -3.84 1.56 -5.54
N SER A 70 -2.83 1.98 -6.31
CA SER A 70 -1.44 1.94 -5.88
C SER A 70 -0.78 3.31 -5.89
N MET A 71 -0.09 3.64 -4.80
CA MET A 71 0.70 4.85 -4.65
C MET A 71 2.18 4.49 -4.59
N MET A 72 3.01 5.20 -5.34
CA MET A 72 4.47 5.14 -5.24
C MET A 72 4.98 6.33 -4.45
N ARG A 73 5.73 6.04 -3.39
CA ARG A 73 6.59 7.00 -2.70
C ARG A 73 8.00 6.90 -3.28
N GLU A 74 8.45 7.99 -3.88
CA GLU A 74 9.81 8.14 -4.37
C GLU A 74 10.81 8.44 -3.25
N THR A 75 12.10 8.29 -3.54
CA THR A 75 13.19 8.53 -2.60
C THR A 75 13.28 9.99 -2.12
N ASN A 76 12.80 10.93 -2.94
CA ASN A 76 12.70 12.35 -2.60
C ASN A 76 11.42 12.69 -1.79
N GLY A 77 10.60 11.68 -1.46
CA GLY A 77 9.34 11.84 -0.73
C GLY A 77 8.13 12.18 -1.61
N GLN A 78 8.29 12.32 -2.93
CA GLN A 78 7.17 12.55 -3.83
C GLN A 78 6.22 11.34 -3.82
N LEU A 79 4.92 11.61 -3.76
CA LEU A 79 3.87 10.61 -3.81
C LEU A 79 3.07 10.76 -5.11
N HIS A 80 2.82 9.65 -5.81
CA HIS A 80 2.00 9.64 -7.02
C HIS A 80 1.30 8.30 -7.23
N GLU A 81 0.19 8.30 -7.97
CA GLU A 81 -0.46 7.05 -8.38
C GLU A 81 0.44 6.27 -9.35
N THR A 82 0.48 4.95 -9.20
CA THR A 82 1.25 4.03 -10.05
C THR A 82 0.41 2.81 -10.42
N GLU A 83 0.90 2.01 -11.37
CA GLU A 83 0.21 0.79 -11.76
C GLU A 83 0.18 -0.22 -10.61
N PRO A 84 -1.01 -0.78 -10.28
CA PRO A 84 -1.10 -1.84 -9.30
C PRO A 84 -0.37 -3.11 -9.75
N PRO A 85 0.19 -3.89 -8.82
CA PRO A 85 0.69 -5.21 -9.15
C PRO A 85 -0.46 -6.11 -9.65
N ALA A 86 -0.08 -7.25 -10.21
CA ALA A 86 -1.05 -8.27 -10.59
C ALA A 86 -1.96 -8.64 -9.40
N PRO A 87 -3.27 -8.89 -9.62
CA PRO A 87 -4.24 -9.06 -8.54
C PRO A 87 -3.95 -10.20 -7.56
N ASP A 88 -3.14 -11.18 -7.96
CA ASP A 88 -2.72 -12.35 -7.21
C ASP A 88 -1.47 -12.12 -6.35
N VAL A 89 -0.72 -11.03 -6.57
CA VAL A 89 0.43 -10.66 -5.71
C VAL A 89 -0.08 -10.39 -4.30
N ARG A 90 0.38 -11.17 -3.32
CA ARG A 90 0.05 -10.99 -1.89
C ARG A 90 1.32 -10.75 -1.09
N ALA A 91 1.16 -10.15 0.08
CA ALA A 91 2.25 -10.09 1.06
C ALA A 91 2.57 -11.51 1.51
N VAL A 92 3.83 -11.91 1.43
CA VAL A 92 4.29 -13.22 1.94
C VAL A 92 4.28 -13.18 3.47
N LYS A 93 3.55 -14.11 4.12
CA LYS A 93 3.54 -14.27 5.59
C LYS A 93 3.79 -15.74 5.98
N PRO A 94 4.67 -16.01 6.97
CA PRO A 94 5.74 -15.13 7.43
C PRO A 94 6.77 -14.93 6.32
N SER A 95 7.46 -13.78 6.30
CA SER A 95 8.60 -13.55 5.41
C SER A 95 9.86 -14.31 5.86
N LEU A 96 9.70 -15.56 6.31
CA LEU A 96 10.80 -16.45 6.69
C LEU A 96 10.88 -17.57 5.67
N MET A 97 11.68 -17.36 4.61
CA MET A 97 12.43 -18.50 4.10
C MET A 97 13.36 -18.95 5.23
N HIS A 98 13.05 -20.08 5.85
CA HIS A 98 14.06 -20.87 6.53
C HIS A 98 14.71 -21.78 5.50
N LEU A 99 15.98 -21.52 5.20
CA LEU A 99 16.83 -22.51 4.55
C LEU A 99 17.05 -23.66 5.55
N ILE A 100 16.73 -24.89 5.18
CA ILE A 100 17.12 -26.08 5.96
C ILE A 100 18.42 -26.59 5.33
N GLU A 101 19.47 -26.74 6.13
CA GLU A 101 20.81 -27.18 5.69
C GLU A 101 20.77 -28.57 5.05
N ALA A 102 21.59 -28.77 4.00
CA ALA A 102 21.85 -30.08 3.45
C ALA A 102 23.17 -30.63 4.01
N GLY A 103 23.06 -31.62 4.91
CA GLY A 103 24.05 -32.67 5.15
C GLY A 103 25.18 -32.36 6.13
#